data_AF-A0A7S0QR41-F1
#
_entry.id   AF-A0A7S0QR41-F1
#
_cell.length_a   1.000
_cell.length_b   1.000
_cell.length_c   1.000
_cell.angle_alpha   90.00
_cell.angle_beta   90.00
_cell.angle_gamma   90.00
#
_symmetry.space_group_name_H-M   'P 1'
#
loop_
_entity.id
_entity.type
_entity.pdbx_description
1 polymer ?
#
loop_
_entity_poly.entity_id
_entity_poly.type
_entity_poly.pdbx_seq_one_letter_code
_entity_poly.pdbx_strand_id
1 'polypeptide(L)'
;MDSPVPVCLLRSCSGNMRPEEEILLEPFHYVGKLPGKGIRPRMIAAFNEWLQVPQDIILAVSDITQKLHNASLMIDDIEDNSRLRRGAPVAHLVYGVPQTLNTANFVYFQ
;
A
#
# COMPACT_ATOMS: atom_id res chain seq x y z
N MET A 1 -2.60 16.36 -22.92
CA MET A 1 -1.87 15.07 -22.99
C MET A 1 -0.59 15.24 -22.20
N ASP A 2 -0.35 14.30 -21.29
CA ASP A 2 0.77 14.23 -20.33
C ASP A 2 0.78 15.26 -19.19
N SER A 3 -0.06 15.01 -18.19
CA SER A 3 0.26 15.39 -16.80
C SER A 3 0.75 14.14 -16.08
N PRO A 4 1.97 14.11 -15.53
CA PRO A 4 2.45 12.96 -14.78
C PRO A 4 1.66 12.92 -13.47
N VAL A 5 0.75 11.96 -13.34
CA VAL A 5 0.13 11.64 -12.06
C VAL A 5 1.29 11.33 -11.10
N PRO A 6 1.51 12.13 -10.04
CA PRO A 6 2.68 11.94 -9.20
C PRO A 6 2.60 10.55 -8.56
N VAL A 7 3.59 9.71 -8.81
CA VAL A 7 3.77 8.38 -8.20
C VAL A 7 4.21 8.52 -6.72
N CYS A 8 3.78 9.58 -6.04
CA CYS A 8 4.08 9.85 -4.65
C CYS A 8 2.85 10.47 -3.98
N LEU A 9 1.88 9.62 -3.62
CA LEU A 9 0.68 10.00 -2.87
C LEU A 9 0.61 9.27 -1.51
N LEU A 10 1.76 8.94 -0.92
CA LEU A 10 1.86 8.61 0.52
C LEU A 10 1.96 9.86 1.40
N ARG A 11 1.49 11.03 0.92
CA ARG A 11 1.53 12.26 1.71
C ARG A 11 0.18 12.96 1.70
N SER A 12 -0.83 12.28 2.20
CA SER A 12 -2.07 12.92 2.62
C SER A 12 -2.65 12.20 3.83
N CYS A 13 -2.20 12.66 4.99
CA CYS A 13 -2.81 12.63 6.33
C CYS A 13 -1.65 12.70 7.34
N SER A 14 -0.98 13.86 7.40
CA SER A 14 -0.04 14.16 8.49
C SER A 14 -0.84 14.49 9.75
N GLY A 15 -1.70 13.56 10.18
CA GLY A 15 -2.06 13.46 11.60
C GLY A 15 -0.79 13.06 12.34
N ASN A 16 -0.62 13.54 13.56
CA ASN A 16 0.55 13.28 14.39
C ASN A 16 0.60 11.77 14.69
N MET A 17 1.21 10.98 13.80
CA MET A 17 1.35 9.53 13.95
C MET A 17 2.15 9.30 15.22
N ARG A 18 1.65 8.41 16.08
CA ARG A 18 2.35 8.13 17.32
C ARG A 18 3.67 7.41 16.98
N PRO A 19 4.78 7.65 17.68
CA PRO A 19 6.05 6.98 17.38
C PRO A 19 5.93 5.45 17.30
N GLU A 20 5.02 4.86 18.08
CA GLU A 20 4.76 3.43 18.08
C GLU A 20 4.08 2.95 16.78
N GLU A 21 3.24 3.78 16.16
CA GLU A 21 2.60 3.49 14.88
C GLU A 21 3.59 3.53 13.73
N GLU A 22 4.59 4.41 13.80
CA GLU A 22 5.66 4.48 12.79
C GLU A 22 6.49 3.19 12.79
N ILE A 23 6.83 2.67 13.99
CA ILE A 23 7.51 1.38 14.14
C ILE A 23 6.63 0.24 13.62
N LEU A 24 5.34 0.24 13.98
CA LEU A 24 4.41 -0.79 13.54
C LEU A 24 4.24 -0.82 12.01
N LEU A 25 4.27 0.33 11.34
CA LEU A 25 4.03 0.45 9.90
C LEU A 25 5.30 0.29 9.05
N GLU A 26 6.47 0.10 9.66
CA GLU A 26 7.73 0.02 8.94
C GLU A 26 7.77 -1.13 7.89
N PRO A 27 7.28 -2.36 8.19
CA PRO A 27 7.17 -3.41 7.17
C PRO A 27 6.23 -3.04 6.01
N PHE A 28 5.17 -2.27 6.27
CA PHE A 28 4.26 -1.80 5.22
C PHE A 28 4.91 -0.74 4.34
N HIS A 29 5.63 0.21 4.96
CA HIS A 29 6.40 1.23 4.24
C HIS A 29 7.50 0.60 3.38
N TYR A 30 8.15 -0.47 3.86
CA TYR A 30 9.11 -1.24 3.07
C TYR A 30 8.49 -1.77 1.77
N VAL A 31 7.35 -2.45 1.85
CA VAL A 31 6.63 -2.96 0.66
C VAL A 31 6.18 -1.83 -0.25
N GLY A 32 5.74 -0.70 0.32
CA GLY A 32 5.34 0.50 -0.43
C GLY A 32 6.45 1.12 -1.28
N LYS A 33 7.73 0.97 -0.88
CA LYS A 33 8.89 1.46 -1.63
C LYS A 33 9.24 0.59 -2.84
N LEU A 34 8.75 -0.65 -2.91
CA LEU A 34 9.04 -1.54 -4.03
C LEU A 34 8.27 -1.10 -5.30
N PRO A 35 8.91 -1.02 -6.48
CA PRO A 35 8.29 -0.45 -7.68
C PRO A 35 7.12 -1.29 -8.19
N GLY A 36 5.93 -0.69 -8.31
CA GLY A 36 4.72 -1.35 -8.80
C GLY A 36 4.37 -1.02 -10.26
N LYS A 37 3.48 -1.82 -10.85
CA LYS A 37 2.98 -1.58 -12.22
C LYS A 37 2.00 -0.40 -12.35
N GLY A 38 1.54 0.17 -11.23
CA GLY A 38 0.61 1.32 -11.23
C GLY A 38 -0.75 1.04 -11.90
N ILE A 39 -1.18 -0.22 -11.97
CA ILE A 39 -2.41 -0.62 -12.69
C ILE A 39 -3.67 -0.09 -11.99
N ARG A 40 -3.77 -0.25 -10.67
CA ARG A 40 -4.94 0.17 -9.87
C ARG A 40 -5.30 1.66 -10.01
N PRO A 41 -4.38 2.63 -9.82
CA PRO A 41 -4.74 4.04 -9.98
C PRO A 41 -5.22 4.36 -11.40
N ARG A 42 -4.66 3.70 -12.42
CA ARG A 42 -5.14 3.84 -13.81
C ARG A 42 -6.53 3.25 -14.01
N MET A 43 -6.83 2.11 -13.39
CA MET A 43 -8.18 1.52 -13.42
C MET A 43 -9.18 2.45 -12.72
N ILE A 44 -8.86 2.94 -11.52
CA ILE A 44 -9.73 3.87 -10.78
C ILE A 44 -10.03 5.12 -11.63
N ALA A 45 -9.00 5.71 -12.24
CA ALA A 45 -9.18 6.85 -13.14
C ALA A 45 -10.08 6.51 -14.34
N ALA A 46 -9.84 5.38 -15.02
CA ALA A 46 -10.62 4.96 -16.16
C ALA A 46 -12.10 4.71 -15.82
N PHE A 47 -12.39 4.09 -14.68
CA PHE A 47 -13.79 3.91 -14.23
C PHE A 47 -14.44 5.24 -13.82
N ASN A 48 -13.67 6.19 -13.30
CA ASN A 48 -14.21 7.48 -12.89
C ASN A 48 -14.62 8.37 -14.07
N GLU A 49 -14.13 8.11 -15.29
CA GLU A 49 -14.64 8.76 -16.52
C GLU A 49 -16.14 8.53 -16.71
N TRP A 50 -16.67 7.38 -16.25
CA TRP A 50 -18.10 7.06 -16.30
C TRP A 50 -18.84 7.41 -15.01
N LEU A 51 -18.23 7.14 -13.86
CA LEU A 51 -18.92 7.27 -12.55
C LEU A 51 -18.96 8.72 -12.04
N GLN A 52 -18.05 9.59 -12.50
CA GLN A 52 -18.00 11.01 -12.15
C GLN A 52 -18.08 11.29 -10.64
N VAL A 53 -17.36 10.48 -9.86
CA VAL A 53 -17.32 10.59 -8.39
C VAL A 53 -16.47 11.79 -7.98
N PRO A 54 -16.85 12.54 -6.92
CA PRO A 54 -16.05 13.61 -6.34
C PRO A 54 -14.60 13.21 -6.04
N GLN A 55 -13.68 14.14 -6.24
CA GLN A 55 -12.24 13.90 -6.17
C GLN A 55 -11.78 13.41 -4.80
N ASP A 56 -12.35 13.95 -3.72
CA ASP A 56 -12.06 13.56 -2.34
C ASP A 56 -12.40 12.08 -2.09
N ILE A 57 -13.52 11.60 -2.61
CA ILE A 57 -13.94 10.20 -2.51
C ILE A 57 -13.03 9.31 -3.36
N ILE A 58 -12.64 9.73 -4.57
CA ILE A 58 -11.70 8.97 -5.41
C ILE A 58 -10.33 8.83 -4.74
N LEU A 59 -9.84 9.89 -4.09
CA LEU A 59 -8.60 9.84 -3.33
C LEU A 59 -8.71 8.86 -2.16
N ALA A 60 -9.81 8.88 -1.41
CA ALA A 60 -10.06 7.93 -0.32
C ALA A 60 -10.12 6.48 -0.82
N VAL A 61 -10.86 6.20 -1.89
CA VAL A 61 -10.93 4.87 -2.50
C VAL A 61 -9.56 4.40 -3.01
N SER A 62 -8.79 5.30 -3.63
CA SER A 62 -7.44 4.97 -4.10
C SER A 62 -6.49 4.66 -2.94
N ASP A 63 -6.57 5.39 -1.82
CA ASP A 63 -5.76 5.11 -0.63
C ASP A 63 -6.12 3.76 -0.01
N ILE A 64 -7.42 3.51 0.24
CA ILE A 64 -7.92 2.26 0.82
C ILE A 64 -7.52 1.06 -0.04
N THR A 65 -7.76 1.12 -1.36
CA THR A 65 -7.43 0.00 -2.26
C THR A 65 -5.93 -0.26 -2.35
N GLN A 66 -5.10 0.77 -2.25
CA GLN A 66 -3.65 0.64 -2.26
C GLN A 66 -3.12 0.06 -0.93
N LYS A 67 -3.69 0.46 0.22
CA LYS A 67 -3.41 -0.13 1.54
C LYS A 67 -3.78 -1.61 1.58
N LEU A 68 -5.03 -1.93 1.25
CA LEU A 68 -5.53 -3.31 1.25
C LEU A 68 -4.70 -4.22 0.35
N HIS A 69 -4.36 -3.76 -0.86
CA HIS A 69 -3.52 -4.55 -1.75
C HIS A 69 -2.12 -4.80 -1.20
N ASN A 70 -1.45 -3.79 -0.65
CA ASN A 70 -0.11 -3.98 -0.12
C ASN A 70 -0.11 -4.89 1.11
N ALA A 71 -1.10 -4.74 2.00
CA ALA A 71 -1.29 -5.64 3.14
C ALA A 71 -1.55 -7.08 2.68
N SER A 72 -2.38 -7.28 1.65
CA SER A 72 -2.62 -8.62 1.11
C SER A 72 -1.37 -9.25 0.52
N LEU A 73 -0.50 -8.47 -0.14
CA LEU A 73 0.78 -8.99 -0.64
C LEU A 73 1.73 -9.42 0.49
N MET A 74 1.70 -8.74 1.64
CA MET A 74 2.51 -9.11 2.79
C MET A 74 2.08 -10.46 3.37
N ILE A 75 0.76 -10.69 3.45
CA ILE A 75 0.19 -11.97 3.90
C ILE A 75 0.46 -13.09 2.87
N ASP A 76 0.18 -12.83 1.60
CA ASP A 76 0.46 -13.71 0.45
C ASP A 76 1.93 -14.17 0.45
N ASP A 77 2.88 -13.25 0.64
CA ASP A 77 4.30 -13.60 0.73
C ASP A 77 4.59 -14.60 1.86
N ILE A 78 3.95 -14.44 3.02
CA ILE A 78 4.11 -15.36 4.16
C ILE A 78 3.48 -16.72 3.85
N GLU A 79 2.25 -16.72 3.36
CA GLU A 79 1.46 -17.93 3.09
C GLU A 79 2.10 -18.80 1.99
N ASP A 80 2.64 -18.16 0.96
CA ASP A 80 3.34 -18.83 -0.14
C ASP A 80 4.80 -19.17 0.17
N ASN A 81 5.31 -18.80 1.35
CA ASN A 81 6.72 -18.90 1.72
C ASN A 81 7.63 -18.29 0.64
N SER A 82 7.19 -17.15 0.09
CA SER A 82 7.89 -16.43 -0.97
C SER A 82 9.23 -15.92 -0.48
N ARG A 83 10.22 -15.85 -1.38
CA ARG A 83 11.55 -15.30 -1.05
C ARG A 83 11.78 -13.89 -1.56
N LEU A 84 11.16 -13.55 -2.69
CA LEU A 84 11.38 -12.28 -3.37
C LEU A 84 10.07 -11.69 -3.84
N ARG A 85 9.96 -10.36 -3.74
CA ARG A 85 8.91 -9.55 -4.36
C ARG A 85 9.56 -8.42 -5.13
N ARG A 86 9.28 -8.36 -6.44
CA ARG A 86 9.84 -7.32 -7.35
C ARG A 86 11.37 -7.23 -7.30
N GLY A 87 12.04 -8.36 -7.14
CA GLY A 87 13.50 -8.46 -7.07
C GLY A 87 14.13 -8.13 -5.72
N ALA A 88 13.35 -7.75 -4.71
CA ALA A 88 13.80 -7.52 -3.34
C ALA A 88 13.32 -8.63 -2.39
N PRO A 89 13.99 -8.86 -1.25
CA PRO A 89 13.48 -9.74 -0.20
C PRO A 89 12.07 -9.37 0.23
N VAL A 90 11.24 -10.36 0.55
CA VAL A 90 9.90 -10.10 1.09
C VAL A 90 9.98 -9.60 2.53
N ALA A 91 8.97 -8.86 2.97
CA ALA A 91 8.97 -8.19 4.28
C ALA A 91 9.21 -9.15 5.45
N HIS A 92 8.63 -10.36 5.41
CA HIS A 92 8.78 -11.33 6.50
C HIS A 92 10.19 -11.94 6.60
N LEU A 93 11.03 -11.83 5.56
CA LEU A 93 12.46 -12.18 5.65
C LEU A 93 13.33 -11.06 6.22
N VAL A 94 12.85 -9.82 6.19
CA VAL A 94 13.55 -8.64 6.72
C VAL A 94 13.16 -8.39 8.18
N TYR A 95 11.87 -8.41 8.48
CA TYR A 95 11.30 -8.04 9.79
C TYR A 95 10.80 -9.24 10.61
N GLY A 96 10.80 -10.43 10.01
CA GLY A 96 10.22 -11.63 10.59
C GLY A 96 8.70 -11.72 10.34
N VAL A 97 8.21 -12.96 10.41
CA VAL A 97 6.78 -13.28 10.25
C VAL A 97 5.90 -12.56 11.30
N PRO A 98 6.22 -12.55 12.61
CA PRO A 98 5.32 -11.96 13.61
C PRO A 98 5.06 -10.47 13.39
N GLN A 99 6.11 -9.69 13.07
CA GLN A 99 5.98 -8.25 12.81
C GLN A 99 5.21 -8.01 11.51
N THR A 100 5.62 -8.66 10.42
CA THR A 100 4.99 -8.49 9.11
C THR A 100 3.50 -8.85 9.14
N LEU A 101 3.14 -9.95 9.82
CA LEU A 101 1.75 -10.37 10.00
C LEU A 101 0.94 -9.35 10.80
N ASN A 102 1.49 -8.86 11.93
CA ASN A 102 0.82 -7.87 12.77
C ASN A 102 0.63 -6.54 12.04
N THR A 103 1.64 -6.07 11.32
CA THR A 103 1.57 -4.86 10.50
C THR A 103 0.51 -4.99 9.41
N ALA A 104 0.49 -6.10 8.67
CA ALA A 104 -0.47 -6.30 7.58
C ALA A 104 -1.91 -6.32 8.11
N ASN A 105 -2.16 -7.01 9.23
CA ASN A 105 -3.47 -7.03 9.87
C ASN A 105 -3.86 -5.66 10.44
N PHE A 106 -2.92 -4.92 11.03
CA PHE A 106 -3.19 -3.56 11.48
C PHE A 106 -3.65 -2.67 10.32
N VAL A 107 -2.99 -2.75 9.16
CA VAL A 107 -3.37 -1.99 7.96
C VAL A 107 -4.73 -2.39 7.41
N TYR A 108 -5.17 -3.65 7.56
CA TYR A 108 -6.52 -4.05 7.16
C TYR A 108 -7.63 -3.36 7.97
N PHE A 109 -7.36 -2.99 9.22
CA PHE A 109 -8.35 -2.40 10.14
C PHE A 109 -8.14 -0.91 10.40
N GLN A 110 -7.17 -0.27 9.73
CA GLN A 110 -6.87 1.17 9.87
C GLN A 110 -7.85 2.07 9.12
#